data_AF-A0A7S2GZ59-F1
#
_entry.id   AF-A0A7S2GZ59-F1
#
_cell.length_a   1.000
_cell.length_b   1.000
_cell.length_c   1.000
_cell.angle_alpha   90.00
_cell.angle_beta   90.00
_cell.angle_gamma   90.00
#
_symmetry.space_group_name_H-M   'P 1'
#
loop_
_entity.id
_entity.type
_entity.pdbx_description
1 polymer ?
#
loop_
_entity_poly.entity_id
_entity_poly.type
_entity_poly.pdbx_seq_one_letter_code
_entity_poly.pdbx_strand_id
1 'polypeptide(L)'
;PRGSSEPMAETLERARSASSRAADWTSHAIHQPVLGTVQESNSPPPPCTCGDGVGVARGEGCMLHSYSQYFDHLRRYSELWEPFARATEMSIAHGVLCLIDGSIYYCLGRLYDRSERWAALTILGMFVILAAVLFCDRHVSGSLSPDSGRSHTRCWEAFVLLLIVAGPTTSAIADRAALPWMDLVFVPMSYMFHVCRALTFSISEFHCECRGAWSNLSKKGAKYLTVEGHHHEDLERGSASRGGRASREDNNSEAATASTSTAASSSDNRGSPGEYQQRKMLSNGVRARQDPEEVIRRKTDECEEYIRTNSKMVDHSAGYVHGIVSLVWTSIFVWSLVIFVGQSDAMKPLAQVEELHVRWPSLHFRPTSMACAQGHVFVANRFGVYELADGVWRPVNCNLTDPIVDVTTSCDADRCSPVVLTGGSAATVAHCSSGTVRPLLQAPGPPKHLA
;
A
#
# COMPACT_ATOMS: atom_id res chain seq x y z
N PRO A 1 26.68 12.85 -16.81
CA PRO A 1 25.33 12.40 -17.25
C PRO A 1 24.22 13.21 -16.54
N ARG A 2 23.69 14.25 -17.20
CA ARG A 2 22.49 14.97 -16.75
C ARG A 2 21.27 14.26 -17.33
N GLY A 3 20.65 13.39 -16.53
CA GLY A 3 19.38 12.75 -16.86
C GLY A 3 18.23 13.60 -16.36
N SER A 4 17.27 13.87 -17.24
CA SER A 4 16.07 14.68 -17.05
C SER A 4 15.20 14.18 -15.88
N SER A 5 15.04 15.02 -14.86
CA SER A 5 14.16 14.81 -13.69
C SER A 5 12.71 15.28 -13.90
N GLU A 6 12.30 15.53 -15.15
CA GLU A 6 10.96 16.08 -15.48
C GLU A 6 9.75 15.17 -15.23
N PRO A 7 9.78 13.81 -15.31
CA PRO A 7 8.55 13.03 -15.21
C PRO A 7 7.95 12.94 -13.78
N MET A 8 8.73 13.27 -12.75
CA MET A 8 8.28 13.12 -11.35
C MET A 8 7.47 14.32 -10.86
N ALA A 9 7.78 15.53 -11.34
CA ALA A 9 7.06 16.74 -10.97
C ALA A 9 5.61 16.74 -11.52
N GLU A 10 5.43 16.32 -12.77
CA GLU A 10 4.12 16.24 -13.41
C GLU A 10 3.24 15.15 -12.78
N THR A 11 3.84 14.03 -12.34
CA THR A 11 3.14 12.96 -11.63
C THR A 11 2.67 13.42 -10.25
N LEU A 12 3.50 14.16 -9.52
CA LEU A 12 3.15 14.77 -8.23
C LEU A 12 2.04 15.81 -8.36
N GLU A 13 2.04 16.62 -9.42
CA GLU A 13 1.03 17.64 -9.64
C GLU A 13 -0.34 17.05 -10.03
N ARG A 14 -0.35 15.97 -10.82
CA ARG A 14 -1.57 15.19 -11.10
C ARG A 14 -2.11 14.50 -9.85
N ALA A 15 -1.25 13.94 -9.00
CA ALA A 15 -1.67 13.34 -7.73
C ALA A 15 -2.25 14.39 -6.77
N ARG A 16 -1.66 15.59 -6.70
CA ARG A 16 -2.15 16.71 -5.90
C ARG A 16 -3.51 17.22 -6.39
N SER A 17 -3.71 17.30 -7.71
CA SER A 17 -4.98 17.66 -8.33
C SER A 17 -6.08 16.60 -8.11
N ALA A 18 -5.73 15.32 -8.11
CA ALA A 18 -6.66 14.24 -7.79
C ALA A 18 -7.06 14.25 -6.30
N SER A 19 -6.10 14.49 -5.41
CA SER A 19 -6.33 14.61 -3.95
C SER A 19 -7.18 15.83 -3.59
N SER A 20 -6.94 16.98 -4.22
CA SER A 20 -7.76 18.20 -4.05
C SER A 20 -9.21 17.97 -4.49
N ARG A 21 -9.43 17.28 -5.61
CA ARG A 21 -10.78 16.97 -6.09
C ARG A 21 -11.50 15.96 -5.22
N ALA A 22 -10.79 14.98 -4.67
CA ALA A 22 -11.34 14.04 -3.70
C ALA A 22 -11.74 14.76 -2.39
N ALA A 23 -10.91 15.68 -1.90
CA ALA A 23 -11.17 16.48 -0.71
C ALA A 23 -12.42 17.36 -0.84
N ASP A 24 -12.61 18.02 -2.00
CA ASP A 24 -13.81 18.82 -2.29
C ASP A 24 -15.09 17.98 -2.34
N TRP A 25 -15.02 16.76 -2.87
CA TRP A 25 -16.17 15.84 -2.87
C TRP A 25 -16.53 15.36 -1.46
N THR A 26 -15.54 15.06 -0.61
CA THR A 26 -15.80 14.72 0.80
C THR A 26 -16.31 15.89 1.63
N SER A 27 -15.85 17.13 1.40
CA SER A 27 -16.34 18.28 2.15
C SER A 27 -17.82 18.57 1.86
N HIS A 28 -18.27 18.32 0.63
CA HIS A 28 -19.68 18.41 0.25
C HIS A 28 -20.54 17.25 0.78
N ALA A 29 -19.96 16.07 1.00
CA ALA A 29 -20.68 14.91 1.56
C ALA A 29 -20.76 14.94 3.11
N ILE A 30 -19.82 15.60 3.79
CA ILE A 30 -19.72 15.63 5.27
C ILE A 30 -20.61 16.72 5.90
N HIS A 31 -21.15 17.66 5.13
CA HIS A 31 -22.26 18.50 5.59
C HIS A 31 -23.58 17.70 5.59
N GLN A 32 -23.67 16.69 6.47
CA GLN A 32 -24.98 16.27 6.94
C GLN A 32 -25.60 17.43 7.73
N PRO A 33 -26.87 17.81 7.47
CA PRO A 33 -27.56 18.66 8.41
C PRO A 33 -27.57 17.94 9.75
N VAL A 34 -27.06 18.59 10.80
CA VAL A 34 -27.24 18.15 12.19
C VAL A 34 -28.73 17.97 12.38
N LEU A 35 -29.18 16.71 12.33
CA LEU A 35 -30.54 16.32 12.64
C LEU A 35 -30.76 16.76 14.08
N GLY A 36 -31.47 17.87 14.26
CA GLY A 36 -32.04 18.20 15.55
C GLY A 36 -32.79 16.96 16.02
N THR A 37 -32.44 16.47 17.21
CA THR A 37 -33.13 15.37 17.88
C THR A 37 -34.62 15.69 17.88
N VAL A 38 -35.36 15.08 16.95
CA VAL A 38 -36.81 15.04 17.03
C VAL A 38 -37.08 14.18 18.25
N GLN A 39 -37.44 14.83 19.34
CA GLN A 39 -37.80 14.20 20.58
C GLN A 39 -39.03 13.34 20.29
N GLU A 40 -38.84 12.03 20.09
CA GLU A 40 -39.92 11.05 20.03
C GLU A 40 -40.72 11.17 21.32
N SER A 41 -41.87 11.84 21.24
CA SER A 41 -42.85 11.77 22.31
C SER A 41 -43.37 10.33 22.31
N ASN A 42 -43.13 9.58 23.39
CA ASN A 42 -43.63 8.21 23.63
C ASN A 42 -45.17 8.12 23.78
N SER A 43 -45.90 9.07 23.18
CA SER A 43 -47.35 9.06 23.15
C SER A 43 -47.77 8.13 22.00
N PRO A 44 -48.51 7.04 22.24
CA PRO A 44 -49.02 6.21 21.16
C PRO A 44 -49.86 7.10 20.22
N PRO A 45 -49.66 7.00 18.89
CA PRO A 45 -50.46 7.78 17.95
C PRO A 45 -51.94 7.48 18.18
N PRO A 46 -52.82 8.50 18.20
CA PRO A 46 -54.24 8.28 18.39
C PRO A 46 -54.75 7.34 17.30
N PRO A 47 -55.62 6.37 17.64
CA PRO A 47 -56.15 5.43 16.66
C PRO A 47 -56.87 6.21 15.55
N CYS A 48 -56.44 6.00 14.30
CA CYS A 48 -57.09 6.57 13.13
C CYS A 48 -58.48 5.96 12.99
N THR A 49 -59.48 6.55 13.62
CA THR A 49 -60.88 6.22 13.36
C THR A 49 -61.23 6.77 11.99
N CYS A 50 -61.34 5.87 10.99
CA CYS A 50 -62.00 6.18 9.73
C CYS A 50 -63.48 6.45 10.01
N GLY A 51 -63.82 7.69 10.36
CA GLY A 51 -65.20 8.14 10.40
C GLY A 51 -65.73 8.30 8.99
N ASP A 52 -66.87 7.69 8.69
CA ASP A 52 -67.65 7.81 7.44
C ASP A 52 -68.28 9.21 7.24
N GLY A 53 -67.63 10.25 7.76
CA GLY A 53 -68.05 11.64 7.65
C GLY A 53 -67.47 12.28 6.40
N VAL A 54 -68.32 12.46 5.39
CA VAL A 54 -68.08 13.30 4.21
C VAL A 54 -67.72 14.72 4.67
N GLY A 55 -66.42 15.04 4.69
CA GLY A 55 -65.96 16.37 5.11
C GLY A 55 -64.44 16.50 5.22
N VAL A 56 -63.78 16.68 4.07
CA VAL A 56 -62.55 17.48 3.87
C VAL A 56 -61.56 17.55 5.05
N ALA A 57 -60.90 16.44 5.38
CA ALA A 57 -59.69 16.43 6.23
C ALA A 57 -58.79 15.21 5.91
N ARG A 58 -58.53 14.94 4.62
CA ARG A 58 -57.83 13.73 4.14
C ARG A 58 -56.39 13.96 3.64
N GLY A 59 -55.78 15.09 3.99
CA GLY A 59 -54.49 15.52 3.41
C GLY A 59 -53.23 15.21 4.23
N GLU A 60 -53.31 15.14 5.55
CA GLU A 60 -52.09 15.18 6.39
C GLU A 60 -51.50 13.79 6.68
N GLY A 61 -52.32 12.74 6.78
CA GLY A 61 -51.84 11.37 7.04
C GLY A 61 -51.07 10.73 5.88
N CYS A 62 -51.36 11.09 4.63
CA CYS A 62 -50.65 10.55 3.46
C CYS A 62 -49.23 11.14 3.31
N MET A 63 -49.00 12.36 3.78
CA MET A 63 -47.68 13.01 3.68
C MET A 63 -46.65 12.32 4.58
N LEU A 64 -47.03 11.97 5.82
CA LEU A 64 -46.13 11.32 6.78
C LEU A 64 -45.64 9.95 6.30
N HIS A 65 -46.48 9.18 5.59
CA HIS A 65 -46.05 7.88 5.06
C HIS A 65 -45.02 8.03 3.93
N SER A 66 -45.19 9.03 3.05
CA SER A 66 -44.22 9.32 1.98
C SER A 66 -42.85 9.78 2.53
N TYR A 67 -42.82 10.56 3.62
CA TYR A 67 -41.55 10.93 4.26
C TYR A 67 -40.81 9.73 4.86
N SER A 68 -41.50 8.80 5.52
CA SER A 68 -40.85 7.60 6.08
C SER A 68 -40.18 6.75 5.00
N GLN A 69 -40.86 6.54 3.87
CA GLN A 69 -40.32 5.78 2.74
C GLN A 69 -39.11 6.50 2.11
N TYR A 70 -39.16 7.83 2.00
CA TYR A 70 -38.03 8.62 1.52
C TYR A 70 -36.78 8.46 2.41
N PHE A 71 -36.93 8.54 3.74
CA PHE A 71 -35.80 8.36 4.66
C PHE A 71 -35.25 6.94 4.67
N ASP A 72 -36.11 5.93 4.54
CA ASP A 72 -35.67 4.54 4.39
C ASP A 72 -34.85 4.33 3.10
N HIS A 73 -35.26 4.96 2.00
CA HIS A 73 -34.50 4.96 0.75
C HIS A 73 -33.17 5.69 0.87
N LEU A 74 -33.14 6.87 1.52
CA LEU A 74 -31.91 7.61 1.76
C LEU A 74 -30.96 6.85 2.67
N ARG A 75 -31.48 6.17 3.70
CA ARG A 75 -30.72 5.30 4.59
C ARG A 75 -30.10 4.15 3.82
N ARG A 76 -30.88 3.39 3.04
CA ARG A 76 -30.35 2.31 2.19
C ARG A 76 -29.30 2.83 1.22
N TYR A 77 -29.55 3.98 0.60
CA TYR A 77 -28.58 4.62 -0.28
C TYR A 77 -27.28 4.95 0.47
N SER A 78 -27.35 5.50 1.69
CA SER A 78 -26.16 5.78 2.52
C SER A 78 -25.42 4.50 2.94
N GLU A 79 -26.15 3.43 3.26
CA GLU A 79 -25.58 2.11 3.59
C GLU A 79 -24.84 1.49 2.40
N LEU A 80 -25.23 1.82 1.16
CA LEU A 80 -24.50 1.40 -0.05
C LEU A 80 -23.14 2.11 -0.22
N TRP A 81 -22.97 3.31 0.36
CA TRP A 81 -21.70 4.07 0.29
C TRP A 81 -20.71 3.68 1.38
N GLU A 82 -21.19 3.15 2.50
CA GLU A 82 -20.35 2.79 3.65
C GLU A 82 -19.17 1.86 3.29
N PRO A 83 -19.33 0.82 2.43
CA PRO A 83 -18.22 0.00 1.98
C PRO A 83 -17.14 0.79 1.22
N PHE A 84 -17.51 1.76 0.40
CA PHE A 84 -16.55 2.60 -0.33
C PHE A 84 -15.83 3.57 0.57
N ALA A 85 -16.54 4.17 1.53
CA ALA A 85 -15.91 5.03 2.52
C ALA A 85 -14.84 4.24 3.29
N ARG A 86 -15.19 3.06 3.79
CA ARG A 86 -14.24 2.17 4.49
C ARG A 86 -13.10 1.71 3.58
N ALA A 87 -13.37 1.31 2.34
CA ALA A 87 -12.33 0.90 1.39
C ALA A 87 -11.36 2.06 1.06
N THR A 88 -11.88 3.27 0.95
CA THR A 88 -11.09 4.48 0.73
C THR A 88 -10.21 4.80 1.94
N GLU A 89 -10.78 4.75 3.14
CA GLU A 89 -10.04 4.93 4.40
C GLU A 89 -8.91 3.89 4.53
N MET A 90 -9.21 2.62 4.27
CA MET A 90 -8.23 1.53 4.30
C MET A 90 -7.14 1.73 3.23
N SER A 91 -7.49 2.20 2.04
CA SER A 91 -6.53 2.48 0.96
C SER A 91 -5.61 3.64 1.34
N ILE A 92 -6.14 4.71 1.95
CA ILE A 92 -5.35 5.84 2.45
C ILE A 92 -4.40 5.36 3.55
N ALA A 93 -4.90 4.59 4.52
CA ALA A 93 -4.09 4.03 5.60
C ALA A 93 -2.94 3.16 5.05
N HIS A 94 -3.23 2.28 4.09
CA HIS A 94 -2.21 1.46 3.42
C HIS A 94 -1.19 2.34 2.66
N GLY A 95 -1.64 3.38 1.96
CA GLY A 95 -0.76 4.32 1.28
C GLY A 95 0.21 5.01 2.23
N VAL A 96 -0.28 5.47 3.38
CA VAL A 96 0.55 6.08 4.45
C VAL A 96 1.55 5.06 5.00
N LEU A 97 1.11 3.83 5.28
CA LEU A 97 2.00 2.76 5.77
C LEU A 97 3.12 2.44 4.77
N CYS A 98 2.79 2.32 3.47
CA CYS A 98 3.78 2.10 2.42
C CYS A 98 4.80 3.24 2.31
N LEU A 99 4.37 4.49 2.49
CA LEU A 99 5.26 5.65 2.51
C LEU A 99 6.20 5.64 3.72
N ILE A 100 5.69 5.23 4.89
CA ILE A 100 6.50 5.07 6.11
C ILE A 100 7.53 3.95 5.90
N ASP A 101 7.10 2.76 5.44
CA ASP A 101 7.99 1.63 5.15
C ASP A 101 9.10 2.04 4.16
N GLY A 102 8.73 2.69 3.05
CA GLY A 102 9.70 3.17 2.06
C GLY A 102 10.70 4.18 2.65
N SER A 103 10.23 5.08 3.53
CA SER A 103 11.09 6.04 4.22
C SER A 103 12.04 5.35 5.20
N ILE A 104 11.57 4.33 5.93
CA ILE A 104 12.41 3.57 6.85
C ILE A 104 13.49 2.82 6.07
N TYR A 105 13.14 2.14 4.98
CA TYR A 105 14.10 1.42 4.14
C TYR A 105 15.13 2.34 3.49
N TYR A 106 14.72 3.53 3.05
CA TYR A 106 15.63 4.56 2.58
C TYR A 106 16.63 4.97 3.67
N CYS A 107 16.15 5.24 4.88
CA CYS A 107 17.01 5.58 6.01
C CYS A 107 17.94 4.41 6.39
N LEU A 108 17.44 3.18 6.34
CA LEU A 108 18.23 1.98 6.61
C LEU A 108 19.38 1.87 5.62
N GLY A 109 19.15 2.10 4.33
CA GLY A 109 20.23 2.13 3.32
C GLY A 109 21.30 3.18 3.64
N ARG A 110 20.88 4.39 4.04
CA ARG A 110 21.81 5.47 4.45
C ARG A 110 22.59 5.13 5.73
N LEU A 111 21.99 4.34 6.62
CA LEU A 111 22.62 3.84 7.84
C LEU A 111 23.71 2.81 7.52
N TYR A 112 23.42 1.85 6.64
CA TYR A 112 24.39 0.84 6.16
C TYR A 112 25.57 1.48 5.42
N ASP A 113 25.35 2.56 4.67
CA ASP A 113 26.42 3.34 4.03
C ASP A 113 27.33 4.07 5.04
N ARG A 114 27.01 4.05 6.35
CA ARG A 114 27.66 4.79 7.45
C ARG A 114 27.82 6.30 7.20
N SER A 115 27.15 6.82 6.18
CA SER A 115 27.34 8.18 5.69
C SER A 115 26.69 9.21 6.62
N GLU A 116 25.60 8.83 7.30
CA GLU A 116 24.68 9.81 7.89
C GLU A 116 24.06 9.33 9.22
N ARG A 117 24.50 9.93 10.34
CA ARG A 117 24.00 9.62 11.69
C ARG A 117 22.52 9.99 11.91
N TRP A 118 21.98 10.91 11.11
CA TRP A 118 20.57 11.33 11.22
C TRP A 118 19.60 10.21 10.83
N ALA A 119 20.03 9.26 10.00
CA ALA A 119 19.19 8.14 9.54
C ALA A 119 18.60 7.34 10.70
N ALA A 120 19.38 7.13 11.77
CA ALA A 120 18.90 6.39 12.94
C ALA A 120 17.85 7.15 13.76
N LEU A 121 17.96 8.48 13.85
CA LEU A 121 16.95 9.31 14.50
C LEU A 121 15.65 9.30 13.70
N THR A 122 15.75 9.31 12.36
CA THR A 122 14.58 9.20 11.48
C THR A 122 13.92 7.85 11.60
N ILE A 123 14.69 6.74 11.66
CA ILE A 123 14.14 5.40 11.90
C ILE A 123 13.37 5.36 13.23
N LEU A 124 13.95 5.88 14.31
CA LEU A 124 13.27 5.95 15.62
C LEU A 124 12.00 6.81 15.57
N GLY A 125 12.06 7.97 14.92
CA GLY A 125 10.90 8.85 14.73
C GLY A 125 9.77 8.16 13.97
N MET A 126 10.10 7.43 12.91
CA MET A 126 9.12 6.66 12.12
C MET A 126 8.49 5.53 12.95
N PHE A 127 9.25 4.86 13.81
CA PHE A 127 8.69 3.87 14.75
C PHE A 127 7.71 4.47 15.74
N VAL A 128 8.01 5.65 16.28
CA VAL A 128 7.11 6.36 17.20
C VAL A 128 5.84 6.80 16.48
N ILE A 129 5.95 7.34 15.27
CA ILE A 129 4.78 7.71 14.43
C ILE A 129 3.93 6.47 14.15
N LEU A 130 4.55 5.36 13.75
CA LEU A 130 3.85 4.12 13.49
C LEU A 130 3.11 3.65 14.74
N ALA A 131 3.79 3.55 15.89
CA ALA A 131 3.19 3.17 17.17
C ALA A 131 2.03 4.08 17.59
N ALA A 132 2.14 5.40 17.37
CA ALA A 132 1.08 6.36 17.64
C ALA A 132 -0.14 6.14 16.72
N VAL A 133 0.08 5.91 15.42
CA VAL A 133 -0.99 5.55 14.47
C VAL A 133 -1.71 4.28 14.92
N LEU A 134 -0.95 3.24 15.34
CA LEU A 134 -1.51 1.98 15.84
C LEU A 134 -2.33 2.17 17.13
N PHE A 135 -1.86 3.03 18.02
CA PHE A 135 -2.56 3.34 19.27
C PHE A 135 -3.86 4.09 19.00
N CYS A 136 -3.83 5.10 18.13
CA CYS A 136 -4.99 5.87 17.73
C CYS A 136 -6.05 4.99 17.04
N ASP A 137 -5.65 4.14 16.10
CA ASP A 137 -6.56 3.23 15.39
C ASP A 137 -7.30 2.30 16.35
N ARG A 138 -6.58 1.68 17.29
CA ARG A 138 -7.18 0.83 18.32
C ARG A 138 -8.14 1.57 19.24
N HIS A 139 -7.80 2.80 19.62
CA HIS A 139 -8.64 3.59 20.52
C HIS A 139 -9.93 4.06 19.84
N VAL A 140 -9.85 4.47 18.57
CA VAL A 140 -11.01 4.90 17.77
C VAL A 140 -11.92 3.72 17.48
N SER A 141 -11.36 2.59 17.03
CA SER A 141 -12.12 1.39 16.68
C SER A 141 -12.68 0.64 17.91
N GLY A 142 -12.09 0.87 19.09
CA GLY A 142 -12.52 0.26 20.36
C GLY A 142 -13.76 0.90 20.98
N SER A 143 -14.03 2.19 20.74
CA SER A 143 -15.12 2.91 21.41
C SER A 143 -16.51 2.70 20.79
N LEU A 144 -16.57 2.20 19.54
CA LEU A 144 -17.80 2.23 18.74
C LEU A 144 -18.69 0.97 18.81
N SER A 145 -18.27 -0.13 19.45
CA SER A 145 -19.18 -1.26 19.71
C SER A 145 -18.60 -2.28 20.71
N PRO A 146 -19.17 -2.40 21.92
CA PRO A 146 -18.79 -3.42 22.90
C PRO A 146 -19.33 -4.82 22.58
N ASP A 147 -20.40 -4.92 21.79
CA ASP A 147 -21.15 -6.17 21.64
C ASP A 147 -20.91 -6.84 20.28
N SER A 148 -20.73 -8.17 20.34
CA SER A 148 -20.67 -9.15 19.25
C SER A 148 -19.28 -9.50 18.66
N GLY A 149 -18.66 -10.56 19.22
CA GLY A 149 -17.96 -11.61 18.45
C GLY A 149 -16.68 -11.29 17.66
N ARG A 150 -16.21 -10.04 17.59
CA ARG A 150 -15.05 -9.63 16.76
C ARG A 150 -13.68 -9.65 17.46
N SER A 151 -13.51 -10.39 18.56
CA SER A 151 -12.20 -10.44 19.27
C SER A 151 -11.07 -11.01 18.40
N HIS A 152 -11.36 -12.01 17.57
CA HIS A 152 -10.36 -12.68 16.73
C HIS A 152 -9.78 -11.78 15.63
N THR A 153 -10.61 -10.94 15.00
CA THR A 153 -10.15 -10.04 13.93
C THR A 153 -9.22 -8.96 14.47
N ARG A 154 -9.49 -8.44 15.68
CA ARG A 154 -8.64 -7.43 16.34
C ARG A 154 -7.25 -7.96 16.72
N CYS A 155 -7.16 -9.22 17.16
CA CYS A 155 -5.86 -9.85 17.43
C CYS A 155 -5.06 -10.07 16.13
N TRP A 156 -5.75 -10.46 15.05
CA TRP A 156 -5.14 -10.66 13.75
C TRP A 156 -4.58 -9.37 13.16
N GLU A 157 -5.36 -8.29 13.16
CA GLU A 157 -4.92 -6.97 12.68
C GLU A 157 -3.67 -6.50 13.41
N ALA A 158 -3.67 -6.61 14.74
CA ALA A 158 -2.51 -6.25 15.55
C ALA A 158 -1.28 -7.12 15.28
N PHE A 159 -1.48 -8.41 14.99
CA PHE A 159 -0.41 -9.30 14.58
C PHE A 159 0.19 -8.89 13.23
N VAL A 160 -0.64 -8.60 12.23
CA VAL A 160 -0.18 -8.10 10.92
C VAL A 160 0.60 -6.79 11.07
N LEU A 161 0.13 -5.89 11.93
CA LEU A 161 0.81 -4.62 12.22
C LEU A 161 2.16 -4.85 12.93
N LEU A 162 2.25 -5.82 13.84
CA LEU A 162 3.52 -6.21 14.47
C LEU A 162 4.53 -6.70 13.42
N LEU A 163 4.10 -7.47 12.43
CA LEU A 163 4.97 -7.93 11.34
C LEU A 163 5.54 -6.76 10.52
N ILE A 164 4.72 -5.73 10.27
CA ILE A 164 5.17 -4.50 9.56
C ILE A 164 6.32 -3.84 10.31
N VAL A 165 6.17 -3.68 11.63
CA VAL A 165 7.14 -3.01 12.49
C VAL A 165 8.40 -3.87 12.65
N ALA A 166 8.24 -5.19 12.82
CA ALA A 166 9.32 -6.12 13.11
C ALA A 166 10.35 -6.21 11.97
N GLY A 167 9.90 -6.09 10.72
CA GLY A 167 10.75 -6.11 9.53
C GLY A 167 11.90 -5.11 9.63
N PRO A 168 11.63 -3.81 9.52
CA PRO A 168 12.70 -2.82 9.58
C PRO A 168 13.43 -2.76 10.93
N THR A 169 12.75 -3.11 12.04
CA THR A 169 13.36 -3.13 13.37
C THR A 169 14.50 -4.14 13.44
N THR A 170 14.27 -5.34 12.91
CA THR A 170 15.29 -6.40 12.92
C THR A 170 16.51 -6.01 12.09
N SER A 171 16.33 -5.41 10.91
CA SER A 171 17.46 -4.90 10.13
C SER A 171 18.21 -3.76 10.85
N ALA A 172 17.51 -2.86 11.54
CA ALA A 172 18.17 -1.80 12.30
C ALA A 172 18.96 -2.36 13.51
N ILE A 173 18.48 -3.42 14.16
CA ILE A 173 19.20 -4.11 15.23
C ILE A 173 20.46 -4.77 14.67
N ALA A 174 20.36 -5.43 13.51
CA ALA A 174 21.49 -6.08 12.84
C ALA A 174 22.65 -5.11 12.59
N ASP A 175 22.34 -3.96 11.97
CA ASP A 175 23.30 -2.90 11.70
C ASP A 175 23.95 -2.37 12.99
N ARG A 176 23.15 -2.12 14.04
CA ARG A 176 23.66 -1.54 15.29
C ARG A 176 24.48 -2.47 16.14
N ALA A 177 24.24 -3.78 16.06
CA ALA A 177 25.02 -4.74 16.80
C ALA A 177 26.46 -4.85 16.29
N ALA A 178 26.69 -4.54 15.00
CA ALA A 178 27.97 -4.72 14.33
C ALA A 178 28.56 -6.15 14.49
N LEU A 179 27.68 -7.14 14.71
CA LEU A 179 28.03 -8.54 14.86
C LEU A 179 27.64 -9.28 13.56
N PRO A 180 28.59 -9.89 12.82
CA PRO A 180 28.30 -10.52 11.53
C PRO A 180 27.20 -11.59 11.57
N TRP A 181 27.12 -12.35 12.68
CA TRP A 181 26.08 -13.36 12.86
C TRP A 181 24.68 -12.76 13.05
N MET A 182 24.59 -11.51 13.54
CA MET A 182 23.31 -10.84 13.66
C MET A 182 22.77 -10.45 12.29
N ASP A 183 23.61 -9.96 11.37
CA ASP A 183 23.20 -9.72 9.98
C ASP A 183 22.68 -11.01 9.32
N LEU A 184 23.35 -12.14 9.57
CA LEU A 184 22.96 -13.47 9.06
C LEU A 184 21.54 -13.89 9.50
N VAL A 185 21.10 -13.49 10.69
CA VAL A 185 19.80 -13.90 11.24
C VAL A 185 18.73 -12.84 11.00
N PHE A 186 19.03 -11.59 11.30
CA PHE A 186 18.06 -10.52 11.35
C PHE A 186 17.73 -9.93 9.97
N VAL A 187 18.66 -9.96 9.01
CA VAL A 187 18.38 -9.50 7.64
C VAL A 187 17.39 -10.46 6.94
N PRO A 188 17.57 -11.80 6.95
CA PRO A 188 16.54 -12.70 6.42
C PRO A 188 15.22 -12.63 7.19
N MET A 189 15.25 -12.45 8.51
CA MET A 189 14.02 -12.27 9.30
C MET A 189 13.24 -11.02 8.85
N SER A 190 13.92 -9.92 8.50
CA SER A 190 13.21 -8.72 8.05
C SER A 190 12.39 -8.97 6.79
N TYR A 191 12.98 -9.65 5.81
CA TYR A 191 12.29 -10.07 4.59
C TYR A 191 11.19 -11.10 4.87
N MET A 192 11.44 -12.05 5.78
CA MET A 192 10.44 -13.04 6.21
C MET A 192 9.19 -12.35 6.78
N PHE A 193 9.34 -11.29 7.59
CA PHE A 193 8.18 -10.56 8.10
C PHE A 193 7.34 -9.93 6.99
N HIS A 194 7.96 -9.40 5.93
CA HIS A 194 7.23 -8.89 4.77
C HIS A 194 6.57 -10.00 3.95
N VAL A 195 7.21 -11.17 3.82
CA VAL A 195 6.60 -12.36 3.20
C VAL A 195 5.38 -12.81 4.01
N CYS A 196 5.51 -12.94 5.33
CA CYS A 196 4.40 -13.28 6.21
C CYS A 196 3.26 -12.27 6.07
N ARG A 197 3.54 -10.96 6.09
CA ARG A 197 2.54 -9.91 5.86
C ARG A 197 1.81 -10.11 4.53
N ALA A 198 2.56 -10.27 3.45
CA ALA A 198 1.99 -10.37 2.12
C ALA A 198 1.12 -11.65 1.98
N LEU A 199 1.59 -12.78 2.52
CA LEU A 199 0.82 -14.03 2.59
C LEU A 199 -0.42 -13.91 3.46
N THR A 200 -0.35 -13.25 4.62
CA THR A 200 -1.54 -13.05 5.47
C THR A 200 -2.65 -12.31 4.75
N PHE A 201 -2.29 -11.34 3.91
CA PHE A 201 -3.25 -10.60 3.08
C PHE A 201 -3.82 -11.48 1.95
N SER A 202 -2.97 -12.22 1.24
CA SER A 202 -3.43 -13.14 0.19
C SER A 202 -4.37 -14.22 0.73
N ILE A 203 -4.09 -14.75 1.94
CA ILE A 203 -4.92 -15.76 2.58
C ILE A 203 -6.28 -15.17 3.00
N SER A 204 -6.32 -13.94 3.53
CA SER A 204 -7.59 -13.32 3.91
C SER A 204 -8.50 -13.06 2.70
N GLU A 205 -7.94 -12.59 1.59
CA GLU A 205 -8.68 -12.39 0.33
C GLU A 205 -9.21 -13.71 -0.22
N PHE A 206 -8.35 -14.74 -0.26
CA PHE A 206 -8.73 -16.06 -0.77
C PHE A 206 -9.83 -16.72 0.07
N HIS A 207 -9.80 -16.54 1.40
CA HIS A 207 -10.86 -17.02 2.28
C HIS A 207 -12.20 -16.30 2.03
N CYS A 208 -12.19 -15.01 1.70
CA CYS A 208 -13.40 -14.26 1.35
C CYS A 208 -14.03 -14.79 0.05
N GLU A 209 -13.22 -15.01 -0.99
CA GLU A 209 -13.71 -15.57 -2.25
C GLU A 209 -14.27 -16.99 -2.08
N CYS A 210 -13.55 -17.86 -1.36
CA CYS A 210 -14.00 -19.23 -1.10
C CYS A 210 -15.30 -19.26 -0.29
N ARG A 211 -15.44 -18.40 0.73
CA ARG A 211 -16.68 -18.28 1.52
C ARG A 211 -17.84 -17.76 0.67
N GLY A 212 -17.58 -16.78 -0.20
CA GLY A 212 -18.56 -16.25 -1.16
C GLY A 212 -19.04 -17.33 -2.13
N ALA A 213 -18.12 -18.05 -2.77
CA ALA A 213 -18.41 -19.16 -3.66
C ALA A 213 -19.20 -20.27 -2.96
N TRP A 214 -18.77 -20.67 -1.76
CA TRP A 214 -19.45 -21.69 -0.95
C TRP A 214 -20.87 -21.27 -0.56
N SER A 215 -21.07 -20.02 -0.15
CA SER A 215 -22.40 -19.51 0.19
C SER A 215 -23.34 -19.49 -1.02
N ASN A 216 -22.84 -19.19 -2.21
CA ASN A 216 -23.61 -19.22 -3.45
C ASN A 216 -23.94 -20.65 -3.88
N LEU A 217 -23.00 -21.59 -3.73
CA LEU A 217 -23.23 -23.01 -3.95
C LEU A 217 -24.26 -23.57 -2.96
N SER A 218 -24.18 -23.21 -1.68
CA SER A 218 -25.15 -23.61 -0.66
C SER A 218 -26.54 -23.06 -0.95
N LYS A 219 -26.67 -21.78 -1.33
CA LYS A 219 -27.97 -21.18 -1.71
C LYS A 219 -28.55 -21.82 -2.97
N LYS A 220 -27.72 -22.16 -3.97
CA LYS A 220 -28.17 -22.88 -5.17
C LYS A 220 -28.60 -24.30 -4.83
N GLY A 221 -27.79 -25.03 -4.05
CA GLY A 221 -28.12 -26.39 -3.58
C GLY A 221 -29.41 -26.45 -2.77
N ALA A 222 -29.64 -25.47 -1.89
CA ALA A 222 -30.89 -25.35 -1.14
C ALA A 222 -32.12 -25.12 -2.03
N LYS A 223 -31.98 -24.41 -3.16
CA LYS A 223 -33.07 -24.24 -4.15
C LYS A 223 -33.36 -25.50 -4.95
N TYR A 224 -32.36 -26.35 -5.22
CA TYR A 224 -32.61 -27.63 -5.90
C TYR A 224 -33.28 -28.65 -4.96
N LEU A 225 -32.92 -28.64 -3.68
CA LEU A 225 -33.51 -29.54 -2.68
C LEU A 225 -34.97 -29.20 -2.33
N THR A 226 -35.42 -27.95 -2.50
CA THR A 226 -36.83 -27.57 -2.28
C THR A 226 -37.74 -27.84 -3.48
N VAL A 227 -37.20 -27.99 -4.69
CA VAL A 227 -38.00 -28.29 -5.90
C VAL A 227 -38.39 -29.78 -5.95
N GLU A 228 -37.58 -30.66 -5.37
CA GLU A 228 -37.84 -32.11 -5.37
C GLU A 228 -38.88 -32.53 -4.31
N GLY A 229 -39.20 -31.66 -3.34
CA GLY A 229 -40.22 -31.88 -2.32
C GLY A 229 -41.66 -31.56 -2.75
N HIS A 230 -41.86 -30.79 -3.83
CA HIS A 230 -43.21 -30.44 -4.30
C HIS A 230 -43.76 -31.33 -5.41
N HIS A 231 -42.94 -32.18 -6.03
CA HIS A 231 -43.46 -33.14 -7.02
C HIS A 231 -44.10 -34.40 -6.41
N HIS A 232 -43.99 -34.61 -5.11
CA HIS A 232 -44.60 -35.78 -4.46
C HIS A 232 -46.03 -35.54 -3.93
N GLU A 233 -46.49 -34.28 -3.81
CA GLU A 233 -47.87 -33.97 -3.41
C GLU A 233 -48.84 -33.84 -4.61
N ASP A 234 -48.34 -33.55 -5.81
CA ASP A 234 -49.19 -33.44 -7.01
C ASP A 234 -49.49 -34.78 -7.70
N LEU A 235 -48.77 -35.86 -7.33
CA LEU A 235 -49.05 -37.21 -7.82
C LEU A 235 -50.22 -37.89 -7.08
N GLU A 236 -50.66 -37.39 -5.92
CA GLU A 236 -51.86 -37.89 -5.24
C GLU A 236 -53.15 -37.15 -5.63
N ARG A 237 -53.09 -36.04 -6.37
CA ARG A 237 -54.29 -35.24 -6.70
C ARG A 237 -54.76 -35.36 -8.16
N GLY A 238 -54.16 -36.26 -8.94
CA GLY A 238 -54.37 -36.38 -10.39
C GLY A 238 -55.06 -37.65 -10.89
N SER A 239 -56.12 -38.15 -10.24
CA SER A 239 -56.94 -39.28 -10.76
C SER A 239 -58.40 -38.95 -11.08
N ALA A 240 -58.77 -37.66 -11.17
CA ALA A 240 -60.14 -37.29 -11.54
C ALA A 240 -60.20 -35.95 -12.30
N SER A 241 -59.93 -35.96 -13.61
CA SER A 241 -60.71 -35.16 -14.57
C SER A 241 -60.27 -35.49 -16.00
N ARG A 242 -61.00 -36.43 -16.60
CA ARG A 242 -60.97 -36.77 -18.02
C ARG A 242 -62.01 -35.87 -18.68
N GLY A 243 -61.59 -34.91 -19.51
CA GLY A 243 -62.55 -33.90 -19.99
C GLY A 243 -62.16 -32.97 -21.13
N GLY A 244 -61.45 -33.46 -22.16
CA GLY A 244 -61.69 -33.07 -23.56
C GLY A 244 -61.29 -31.69 -24.09
N ARG A 245 -61.13 -31.70 -25.43
CA ARG A 245 -61.17 -30.57 -26.38
C ARG A 245 -59.86 -29.79 -26.53
N ALA A 246 -59.36 -29.45 -27.70
CA ALA A 246 -59.47 -29.88 -29.09
C ALA A 246 -58.42 -29.01 -29.81
N SER A 247 -57.89 -29.53 -30.91
CA SER A 247 -56.95 -28.93 -31.84
C SER A 247 -57.12 -27.42 -32.09
N ARG A 248 -56.00 -26.71 -32.18
CA ARG A 248 -55.83 -25.68 -33.21
C ARG A 248 -54.37 -25.58 -33.64
N GLU A 249 -54.12 -26.24 -34.77
CA GLU A 249 -53.04 -25.98 -35.72
C GLU A 249 -53.16 -24.58 -36.33
N ASP A 250 -52.10 -24.24 -37.08
CA ASP A 250 -51.89 -23.13 -38.01
C ASP A 250 -50.92 -22.05 -37.46
N ASN A 251 -49.65 -22.12 -37.85
CA ASN A 251 -49.09 -21.63 -39.12
C ASN A 251 -49.10 -20.10 -39.21
N ASN A 252 -47.91 -19.49 -39.17
CA ASN A 252 -47.50 -18.63 -40.27
C ASN A 252 -46.00 -18.32 -40.25
N SER A 253 -45.41 -18.69 -41.38
CA SER A 253 -44.09 -18.38 -41.90
C SER A 253 -43.95 -16.90 -42.29
N GLU A 254 -42.69 -16.49 -42.44
CA GLU A 254 -42.17 -15.58 -43.48
C GLU A 254 -42.81 -14.19 -43.66
N ALA A 255 -42.00 -13.14 -43.55
CA ALA A 255 -41.50 -12.43 -44.74
C ALA A 255 -40.56 -11.28 -44.35
N ALA A 256 -39.37 -11.31 -44.96
CA ALA A 256 -38.53 -10.15 -45.19
C ALA A 256 -39.12 -9.27 -46.30
N THR A 257 -38.98 -7.95 -46.22
CA THR A 257 -38.74 -6.99 -47.32
C THR A 257 -38.73 -5.57 -46.72
N ALA A 258 -37.61 -4.85 -46.77
CA ALA A 258 -37.14 -4.02 -47.88
C ALA A 258 -37.91 -2.69 -48.03
N SER A 259 -37.18 -1.61 -47.71
CA SER A 259 -37.05 -0.37 -48.49
C SER A 259 -38.22 0.05 -49.38
N THR A 260 -38.87 1.19 -49.07
CA THR A 260 -39.36 2.08 -50.13
C THR A 260 -39.29 3.54 -49.66
N SER A 261 -38.37 4.25 -50.30
CA SER A 261 -38.36 5.70 -50.46
C SER A 261 -39.60 6.15 -51.22
N THR A 262 -40.34 7.11 -50.68
CA THR A 262 -41.25 7.92 -51.52
C THR A 262 -41.05 9.39 -51.22
N ALA A 263 -40.73 10.09 -52.29
CA ALA A 263 -40.47 11.50 -52.37
C ALA A 263 -41.72 12.34 -52.11
N ALA A 264 -41.47 13.53 -51.57
CA ALA A 264 -42.08 14.81 -51.93
C ALA A 264 -43.57 14.80 -52.35
N SER A 265 -44.43 15.22 -51.42
CA SER A 265 -45.53 16.12 -51.76
C SER A 265 -45.45 17.36 -50.88
N SER A 266 -44.81 18.38 -51.44
CA SER A 266 -44.88 19.78 -51.01
C SER A 266 -46.35 20.23 -51.09
N SER A 267 -47.04 20.26 -49.95
CA SER A 267 -48.25 21.06 -49.78
C SER A 267 -47.94 22.18 -48.79
N ASP A 268 -47.76 23.35 -49.37
CA ASP A 268 -47.54 24.64 -48.73
C ASP A 268 -48.74 24.98 -47.85
N ASN A 269 -48.69 24.57 -46.58
CA ASN A 269 -49.70 24.92 -45.60
C ASN A 269 -49.10 26.00 -44.71
N ARG A 270 -49.44 27.26 -45.01
CA ARG A 270 -49.19 28.42 -44.14
C ARG A 270 -50.03 28.28 -42.88
N GLY A 271 -49.57 27.40 -41.99
CA GLY A 271 -50.03 27.31 -40.61
C GLY A 271 -49.65 28.59 -39.87
N SER A 272 -50.63 29.19 -39.23
CA SER A 272 -50.46 30.38 -38.39
C SER A 272 -49.33 30.17 -37.37
N PRO A 273 -48.50 31.19 -37.05
CA PRO A 273 -47.36 31.07 -36.12
C PRO A 273 -47.69 30.51 -34.72
N GLY A 274 -48.97 30.44 -34.35
CA GLY A 274 -49.44 29.84 -33.09
C GLY A 274 -49.61 28.32 -33.10
N GLU A 275 -49.86 27.67 -34.25
CA GLU A 275 -50.16 26.23 -34.27
C GLU A 275 -48.92 25.34 -34.13
N TYR A 276 -47.74 25.84 -34.52
CA TYR A 276 -46.50 25.08 -34.38
C TYR A 276 -46.06 24.96 -32.91
N GLN A 277 -46.30 25.98 -32.08
CA GLN A 277 -46.03 25.92 -30.63
C GLN A 277 -47.02 25.01 -29.91
N GLN A 278 -48.31 25.07 -30.26
CA GLN A 278 -49.33 24.25 -29.61
C GLN A 278 -49.21 22.77 -30.02
N ARG A 279 -48.87 22.50 -31.29
CA ARG A 279 -48.55 21.13 -31.74
C ARG A 279 -47.24 20.64 -31.13
N LYS A 280 -46.23 21.50 -30.85
CA LYS A 280 -45.02 21.09 -30.13
C LYS A 280 -45.28 20.83 -28.63
N MET A 281 -46.26 21.49 -28.01
CA MET A 281 -46.67 21.19 -26.62
C MET A 281 -47.55 19.94 -26.49
N LEU A 282 -48.31 19.58 -27.53
CA LEU A 282 -49.11 18.33 -27.56
C LEU A 282 -48.33 17.13 -28.14
N SER A 283 -47.36 17.38 -29.04
CA SER A 283 -46.45 16.39 -29.62
C SER A 283 -45.27 16.05 -28.71
N ASN A 284 -44.85 17.00 -27.86
CA ASN A 284 -44.18 16.65 -26.61
C ASN A 284 -45.25 16.11 -25.68
N GLY A 285 -45.82 14.96 -26.04
CA GLY A 285 -46.82 14.26 -25.27
C GLY A 285 -46.39 14.34 -23.82
N VAL A 286 -47.28 14.89 -22.99
CA VAL A 286 -47.13 15.02 -21.54
C VAL A 286 -46.76 13.62 -21.07
N ARG A 287 -45.45 13.35 -21.02
CA ARG A 287 -44.89 12.05 -20.71
C ARG A 287 -45.30 11.92 -19.26
N ALA A 288 -46.34 11.11 -19.03
CA ALA A 288 -46.99 10.95 -17.73
C ALA A 288 -45.89 11.01 -16.69
N ARG A 289 -45.91 12.04 -15.84
CA ARG A 289 -44.79 12.40 -14.97
C ARG A 289 -44.41 11.12 -14.26
N GLN A 290 -43.25 10.57 -14.63
CA GLN A 290 -42.80 9.29 -14.10
C GLN A 290 -42.78 9.46 -12.59
N ASP A 291 -43.39 8.51 -11.90
CA ASP A 291 -43.47 8.54 -10.45
C ASP A 291 -42.04 8.73 -9.90
N PRO A 292 -41.74 9.83 -9.19
CA PRO A 292 -40.40 10.10 -8.69
C PRO A 292 -39.88 8.95 -7.83
N GLU A 293 -40.76 8.21 -7.13
CA GLU A 293 -40.38 7.05 -6.34
C GLU A 293 -39.84 5.91 -7.20
N GLU A 294 -40.50 5.60 -8.31
CA GLU A 294 -40.05 4.54 -9.24
C GLU A 294 -38.72 4.92 -9.92
N VAL A 295 -38.52 6.22 -10.21
CA VAL A 295 -37.25 6.71 -10.75
C VAL A 295 -36.12 6.58 -9.74
N ILE A 296 -36.35 6.96 -8.48
CA ILE A 296 -35.37 6.84 -7.40
C ILE A 296 -35.04 5.37 -7.13
N ARG A 297 -36.07 4.51 -7.08
CA ARG A 297 -35.89 3.08 -6.86
C ARG A 297 -35.06 2.43 -7.96
N ARG A 298 -35.43 2.64 -9.24
CA ARG A 298 -34.64 2.14 -10.37
C ARG A 298 -33.20 2.65 -10.34
N LYS A 299 -32.98 3.92 -10.01
CA LYS A 299 -31.63 4.50 -9.92
C LYS A 299 -30.83 3.93 -8.75
N THR A 300 -31.48 3.60 -7.64
CA THR A 300 -30.87 2.95 -6.49
C THR A 300 -30.46 1.52 -6.84
N ASP A 301 -31.33 0.76 -7.51
CA ASP A 301 -31.05 -0.61 -7.96
C ASP A 301 -29.89 -0.63 -8.99
N GLU A 302 -29.91 0.28 -9.97
CA GLU A 302 -28.80 0.48 -10.93
C GLU A 302 -27.48 0.83 -10.21
N CYS A 303 -27.54 1.68 -9.20
CA CYS A 303 -26.37 2.08 -8.40
C CYS A 303 -25.84 0.90 -7.58
N GLU A 304 -26.70 0.12 -6.95
CA GLU A 304 -26.31 -1.07 -6.17
C GLU A 304 -25.63 -2.13 -7.05
N GLU A 305 -26.15 -2.39 -8.25
CA GLU A 305 -25.53 -3.33 -9.19
C GLU A 305 -24.16 -2.83 -9.68
N TYR A 306 -24.05 -1.55 -9.99
CA TYR A 306 -22.78 -0.92 -10.36
C TYR A 306 -21.74 -1.02 -9.22
N ILE A 307 -22.17 -0.72 -8.00
CA ILE A 307 -21.36 -0.82 -6.78
C ILE A 307 -20.86 -2.25 -6.54
N ARG A 308 -21.75 -3.23 -6.66
CA ARG A 308 -21.41 -4.65 -6.49
C ARG A 308 -20.44 -5.16 -7.54
N THR A 309 -20.51 -4.62 -8.76
CA THR A 309 -19.60 -5.00 -9.85
C THR A 309 -18.23 -4.37 -9.66
N ASN A 310 -18.19 -3.09 -9.30
CA ASN A 310 -16.93 -2.38 -9.07
C ASN A 310 -16.19 -2.86 -7.82
N SER A 311 -16.89 -3.16 -6.73
CA SER A 311 -16.26 -3.72 -5.52
C SER A 311 -15.50 -5.02 -5.82
N LYS A 312 -16.10 -5.94 -6.58
CA LYS A 312 -15.41 -7.16 -7.03
C LYS A 312 -14.16 -6.88 -7.87
N MET A 313 -14.20 -5.88 -8.74
CA MET A 313 -13.02 -5.50 -9.52
C MET A 313 -11.92 -4.92 -8.62
N VAL A 314 -12.29 -4.11 -7.62
CA VAL A 314 -11.35 -3.56 -6.63
C VAL A 314 -10.72 -4.69 -5.82
N ASP A 315 -11.52 -5.61 -5.27
CA ASP A 315 -11.02 -6.75 -4.48
C ASP A 315 -10.06 -7.63 -5.30
N HIS A 316 -10.42 -7.95 -6.55
CA HIS A 316 -9.56 -8.72 -7.45
C HIS A 316 -8.27 -7.97 -7.80
N SER A 317 -8.34 -6.66 -8.03
CA SER A 317 -7.16 -5.84 -8.31
C SER A 317 -6.23 -5.75 -7.09
N ALA A 318 -6.79 -5.63 -5.88
CA ALA A 318 -6.03 -5.64 -4.64
C ALA A 318 -5.34 -7.00 -4.45
N GLY A 319 -6.08 -8.11 -4.56
CA GLY A 319 -5.52 -9.46 -4.49
C GLY A 319 -4.37 -9.67 -5.46
N TYR A 320 -4.51 -9.21 -6.71
CA TYR A 320 -3.46 -9.28 -7.73
C TYR A 320 -2.21 -8.48 -7.34
N VAL A 321 -2.37 -7.22 -6.90
CA VAL A 321 -1.26 -6.36 -6.46
C VAL A 321 -0.54 -6.98 -5.27
N HIS A 322 -1.28 -7.47 -4.28
CA HIS A 322 -0.71 -8.15 -3.11
C HIS A 322 0.00 -9.45 -3.49
N GLY A 323 -0.50 -10.19 -4.48
CA GLY A 323 0.18 -11.35 -5.05
C GLY A 323 1.55 -11.00 -5.66
N ILE A 324 1.62 -9.94 -6.47
CA ILE A 324 2.89 -9.46 -7.04
C ILE A 324 3.86 -9.05 -5.92
N VAL A 325 3.38 -8.27 -4.95
CA VAL A 325 4.21 -7.82 -3.82
C VAL A 325 4.73 -9.01 -3.02
N SER A 326 3.91 -10.04 -2.79
CA SER A 326 4.32 -11.28 -2.14
C SER A 326 5.45 -11.98 -2.90
N LEU A 327 5.34 -12.08 -4.22
CA LEU A 327 6.36 -12.69 -5.06
C LEU A 327 7.69 -11.93 -5.01
N VAL A 328 7.65 -10.59 -5.05
CA VAL A 328 8.84 -9.75 -4.94
C VAL A 328 9.52 -9.92 -3.58
N TRP A 329 8.77 -9.88 -2.48
CA TRP A 329 9.38 -10.08 -1.15
C TRP A 329 9.90 -11.50 -0.95
N THR A 330 9.21 -12.50 -1.49
CA THR A 330 9.66 -13.90 -1.43
C THR A 330 10.94 -14.10 -2.22
N SER A 331 11.08 -13.47 -3.38
CA SER A 331 12.31 -13.57 -4.17
C SER A 331 13.49 -12.89 -3.48
N ILE A 332 13.29 -11.71 -2.87
CA ILE A 332 14.31 -11.02 -2.08
C ILE A 332 14.69 -11.85 -0.84
N PHE A 333 13.72 -12.44 -0.15
CA PHE A 333 13.96 -13.33 0.99
C PHE A 333 14.81 -14.54 0.58
N VAL A 334 14.42 -15.25 -0.48
CA VAL A 334 15.18 -16.40 -0.99
C VAL A 334 16.59 -15.97 -1.43
N TRP A 335 16.71 -14.85 -2.13
CA TRP A 335 18.01 -14.30 -2.54
C TRP A 335 18.90 -13.99 -1.32
N SER A 336 18.34 -13.38 -0.27
CA SER A 336 19.08 -13.11 0.97
C SER A 336 19.58 -14.42 1.60
N LEU A 337 18.72 -15.44 1.71
CA LEU A 337 19.11 -16.75 2.23
C LEU A 337 20.23 -17.38 1.40
N VAL A 338 20.16 -17.33 0.07
CA VAL A 338 21.18 -17.89 -0.82
C VAL A 338 22.53 -17.20 -0.63
N ILE A 339 22.55 -15.86 -0.58
CA ILE A 339 23.79 -15.10 -0.35
C ILE A 339 24.37 -15.45 1.02
N PHE A 340 23.54 -15.43 2.06
CA PHE A 340 23.99 -15.63 3.43
C PHE A 340 24.46 -17.07 3.69
N VAL A 341 23.75 -18.07 3.17
CA VAL A 341 24.17 -19.47 3.25
C VAL A 341 25.45 -19.68 2.44
N GLY A 342 25.54 -19.12 1.23
CA GLY A 342 26.75 -19.19 0.40
C GLY A 342 27.96 -18.46 1.00
N GLN A 343 27.73 -17.40 1.76
CA GLN A 343 28.78 -16.65 2.46
C GLN A 343 29.11 -17.18 3.85
N SER A 344 28.40 -18.18 4.37
CA SER A 344 28.70 -18.76 5.69
C SER A 344 30.15 -19.28 5.80
N ASP A 345 30.72 -19.79 4.70
CA ASP A 345 32.14 -20.16 4.62
C ASP A 345 33.07 -18.94 4.47
N ALA A 346 32.59 -17.85 3.86
CA ALA A 346 33.30 -16.59 3.71
C ALA A 346 33.25 -15.71 4.99
N MET A 347 32.37 -16.03 5.93
CA MET A 347 32.30 -15.40 7.26
C MET A 347 33.35 -15.95 8.24
N LYS A 348 34.23 -16.88 7.81
CA LYS A 348 35.52 -16.99 8.50
C LYS A 348 36.14 -15.60 8.47
N PRO A 349 36.33 -14.93 9.63
CA PRO A 349 36.81 -13.56 9.64
C PRO A 349 38.12 -13.52 8.86
N LEU A 350 38.08 -12.89 7.68
CA LEU A 350 39.26 -12.73 6.81
C LEU A 350 40.41 -12.05 7.56
N ALA A 351 40.07 -11.30 8.62
CA ALA A 351 40.96 -10.84 9.65
C ALA A 351 40.29 -11.01 11.02
N GLN A 352 41.01 -11.64 11.96
CA GLN A 352 40.64 -11.57 13.38
C GLN A 352 40.86 -10.13 13.84
N VAL A 353 39.77 -9.42 14.11
CA VAL A 353 39.83 -8.07 14.69
C VAL A 353 40.03 -8.25 16.20
N GLU A 354 41.22 -7.90 16.68
CA GLU A 354 41.53 -7.85 18.10
C GLU A 354 41.52 -6.39 18.56
N GLU A 355 40.80 -6.09 19.63
CA GLU A 355 40.89 -4.78 20.27
C GLU A 355 42.22 -4.69 21.01
N LEU A 356 43.16 -3.95 20.42
CA LEU A 356 44.47 -3.77 21.04
C LEU A 356 44.47 -2.54 21.94
N HIS A 357 44.73 -2.75 23.23
CA HIS A 357 44.88 -1.67 24.19
C HIS A 357 46.23 -0.96 23.99
N VAL A 358 46.23 0.11 23.19
CA VAL A 358 47.45 0.88 22.87
C VAL A 358 47.48 2.22 23.62
N ARG A 359 48.66 2.62 24.07
CA ARG A 359 48.89 3.94 24.66
C ARG A 359 49.50 4.88 23.63
N TRP A 360 48.72 5.84 23.14
CA TRP A 360 49.18 6.82 22.13
C TRP A 360 50.42 7.61 22.59
N PRO A 361 51.32 8.00 21.64
CA PRO A 361 52.53 8.76 21.98
C PRO A 361 52.24 10.09 22.69
N SER A 362 51.11 10.73 22.37
CA SER A 362 50.67 11.98 23.01
C SER A 362 49.15 12.10 22.97
N LEU A 363 48.58 12.93 23.84
CA LEU A 363 47.15 13.27 23.85
C LEU A 363 46.69 14.04 22.60
N HIS A 364 47.63 14.59 21.85
CA HIS A 364 47.38 15.35 20.62
C HIS A 364 47.65 14.53 19.35
N PHE A 365 48.01 13.25 19.51
CA PHE A 365 48.24 12.36 18.38
C PHE A 365 46.91 12.11 17.64
N ARG A 366 46.87 12.47 16.36
CA ARG A 366 45.73 12.22 15.47
C ARG A 366 46.17 11.29 14.35
N PRO A 367 45.88 9.98 14.43
CA PRO A 367 46.19 9.04 13.35
C PRO A 367 45.43 9.45 12.09
N THR A 368 46.12 9.49 10.96
CA THR A 368 45.54 9.82 9.65
C THR A 368 45.48 8.61 8.72
N SER A 369 46.42 7.68 8.85
CA SER A 369 46.46 6.44 8.08
C SER A 369 47.16 5.33 8.86
N MET A 370 46.88 4.08 8.49
CA MET A 370 47.47 2.89 9.10
C MET A 370 47.75 1.81 8.05
N ALA A 371 48.80 1.03 8.28
CA ALA A 371 49.13 -0.13 7.46
C ALA A 371 49.64 -1.27 8.34
N CYS A 372 49.29 -2.50 7.98
CA CYS A 372 49.74 -3.69 8.71
C CYS A 372 50.14 -4.80 7.75
N ALA A 373 51.22 -5.51 8.09
CA ALA A 373 51.69 -6.69 7.36
C ALA A 373 52.61 -7.53 8.26
N GLN A 374 52.47 -8.85 8.20
CA GLN A 374 53.31 -9.81 8.93
C GLN A 374 53.46 -9.49 10.44
N GLY A 375 52.40 -9.00 11.08
CA GLY A 375 52.41 -8.64 12.51
C GLY A 375 52.98 -7.25 12.84
N HIS A 376 53.54 -6.53 11.87
CA HIS A 376 53.92 -5.13 12.03
C HIS A 376 52.73 -4.21 11.79
N VAL A 377 52.54 -3.23 12.67
CA VAL A 377 51.50 -2.21 12.53
C VAL A 377 52.16 -0.84 12.53
N PHE A 378 51.95 -0.10 11.46
CA PHE A 378 52.41 1.27 11.31
C PHE A 378 51.23 2.23 11.28
N VAL A 379 51.34 3.31 12.03
CA VAL A 379 50.36 4.40 12.05
C VAL A 379 51.09 5.69 11.73
N ALA A 380 50.53 6.46 10.80
CA ALA A 380 51.04 7.77 10.47
C ALA A 380 50.09 8.85 11.01
N ASN A 381 50.68 9.95 11.45
CA ASN A 381 50.00 11.23 11.53
C ASN A 381 50.50 12.12 10.36
N ARG A 382 50.14 13.39 10.35
CA ARG A 382 50.52 14.32 9.29
C ARG A 382 52.04 14.49 9.08
N PHE A 383 52.88 14.21 10.08
CA PHE A 383 54.31 14.55 10.07
C PHE A 383 55.26 13.41 10.46
N GLY A 384 54.74 12.26 10.89
CA GLY A 384 55.57 11.16 11.37
C GLY A 384 54.86 9.82 11.34
N VAL A 385 55.67 8.77 11.25
CA VAL A 385 55.24 7.36 11.26
C VAL A 385 55.67 6.72 12.57
N TYR A 386 54.81 5.88 13.12
CA TYR A 386 55.02 5.17 14.37
C TYR A 386 54.75 3.69 14.14
N GLU A 387 55.62 2.84 14.66
CA GLU A 387 55.46 1.39 14.65
C GLU A 387 55.00 0.92 16.04
N LEU A 388 54.06 -0.01 16.06
CA LEU A 388 53.65 -0.67 17.28
C LEU A 388 54.58 -1.85 17.57
N ALA A 389 55.37 -1.73 18.63
CA ALA A 389 56.23 -2.81 19.10
C ALA A 389 55.97 -3.02 20.60
N ASP A 390 55.64 -4.26 20.99
CA ASP A 390 55.38 -4.63 22.38
C ASP A 390 54.28 -3.78 23.05
N GLY A 391 53.23 -3.41 22.30
CA GLY A 391 52.14 -2.55 22.78
C GLY A 391 52.49 -1.06 22.92
N VAL A 392 53.72 -0.66 22.54
CA VAL A 392 54.21 0.71 22.63
C VAL A 392 54.49 1.27 21.24
N TRP A 393 54.00 2.48 20.96
CA TRP A 393 54.29 3.19 19.72
C TRP A 393 55.71 3.76 19.73
N ARG A 394 56.56 3.29 18.81
CA ARG A 394 57.92 3.78 18.61
C ARG A 394 57.99 4.60 17.33
N PRO A 395 58.59 5.81 17.35
CA PRO A 395 58.72 6.62 16.14
C PRO A 395 59.65 5.94 15.13
N VAL A 396 59.24 5.91 13.86
CA VAL A 396 60.04 5.44 12.73
C VAL A 396 60.68 6.67 12.06
N ASN A 397 62.00 6.66 11.91
CA ASN A 397 62.69 7.75 11.26
C ASN A 397 62.61 7.64 9.72
N CYS A 398 61.81 8.51 9.10
CA CYS A 398 61.62 8.55 7.65
C CYS A 398 62.24 9.79 6.97
N ASN A 399 62.83 10.75 7.73
CA ASN A 399 63.38 12.01 7.22
C ASN A 399 62.48 12.75 6.20
N LEU A 400 61.20 12.91 6.52
CA LEU A 400 60.22 13.51 5.60
C LEU A 400 60.17 15.04 5.74
N THR A 401 60.10 15.74 4.61
CA THR A 401 59.92 17.21 4.56
C THR A 401 58.46 17.63 4.37
N ASP A 402 57.69 16.79 3.69
CA ASP A 402 56.31 17.09 3.29
C ASP A 402 55.27 16.34 4.13
N PRO A 403 54.03 16.84 4.23
CA PRO A 403 52.96 16.18 4.97
C PRO A 403 52.65 14.78 4.43
N ILE A 404 52.39 13.84 5.34
CA ILE A 404 51.97 12.47 4.99
C ILE A 404 50.49 12.48 4.57
N VAL A 405 50.21 11.85 3.44
CA VAL A 405 48.86 11.61 2.91
C VAL A 405 48.41 10.20 3.26
N ASP A 406 49.27 9.21 3.03
CA ASP A 406 48.95 7.80 3.29
C ASP A 406 50.21 6.99 3.65
N VAL A 407 50.01 5.82 4.26
CA VAL A 407 51.08 4.88 4.62
C VAL A 407 50.72 3.47 4.14
N THR A 408 51.69 2.76 3.57
CA THR A 408 51.61 1.34 3.26
C THR A 408 52.85 0.62 3.79
N THR A 409 52.92 -0.69 3.60
CA THR A 409 54.04 -1.52 4.06
C THR A 409 54.72 -2.23 2.89
N SER A 410 56.04 -2.32 2.98
CA SER A 410 56.87 -3.12 2.09
C SER A 410 57.65 -4.10 2.95
N CYS A 411 57.46 -5.40 2.71
CA CYS A 411 58.07 -6.47 3.49
C CYS A 411 59.05 -7.25 2.62
N ASP A 412 60.24 -7.48 3.18
CA ASP A 412 61.26 -8.36 2.61
C ASP A 412 61.57 -9.48 3.61
N ALA A 413 61.43 -10.73 3.19
CA ALA A 413 61.51 -11.97 3.98
C ALA A 413 60.81 -11.91 5.36
N ASP A 414 61.45 -11.26 6.34
CA ASP A 414 61.02 -11.16 7.74
C ASP A 414 60.98 -9.71 8.28
N ARG A 415 61.18 -8.71 7.42
CA ARG A 415 61.23 -7.29 7.83
C ARG A 415 60.26 -6.47 7.01
N CYS A 416 59.29 -5.90 7.68
CA CYS A 416 58.42 -4.88 7.10
C CYS A 416 58.95 -3.48 7.41
N SER A 417 58.84 -2.59 6.44
CA SER A 417 59.14 -1.17 6.61
C SER A 417 58.03 -0.31 5.98
N PRO A 418 57.75 0.87 6.56
CA PRO A 418 56.69 1.71 6.04
C PRO A 418 57.14 2.41 4.75
N VAL A 419 56.19 2.51 3.83
CA VAL A 419 56.28 3.27 2.60
C VAL A 419 55.23 4.38 2.67
N VAL A 420 55.68 5.62 2.55
CA VAL A 420 54.88 6.79 2.85
C VAL A 420 54.60 7.57 1.58
N LEU A 421 53.35 7.95 1.37
CA LEU A 421 52.95 8.90 0.34
C LEU A 421 52.90 10.30 0.94
N THR A 422 53.65 11.25 0.39
CA THR A 422 53.63 12.66 0.84
C THR A 422 52.87 13.57 -0.13
N GLY A 423 52.23 14.60 0.43
CA GLY A 423 51.39 15.58 -0.28
C GLY A 423 52.02 16.97 -0.24
N GLY A 424 53.00 17.19 -1.12
CA GLY A 424 53.62 18.50 -1.39
C GLY A 424 53.21 19.07 -2.76
N SER A 425 54.01 19.96 -3.32
CA SER A 425 53.83 20.47 -4.70
C SER A 425 53.96 19.37 -5.76
N ALA A 426 54.73 18.31 -5.46
CA ALA A 426 54.78 17.06 -6.19
C ALA A 426 54.60 15.91 -5.20
N ALA A 427 53.66 14.99 -5.48
CA ALA A 427 53.49 13.81 -4.66
C ALA A 427 54.71 12.90 -4.77
N THR A 428 55.21 12.40 -3.64
CA THR A 428 56.36 11.48 -3.62
C THR A 428 56.07 10.25 -2.75
N VAL A 429 56.74 9.16 -3.07
CA VAL A 429 56.73 7.92 -2.30
C VAL A 429 58.09 7.76 -1.63
N ALA A 430 58.11 7.71 -0.31
CA ALA A 430 59.30 7.57 0.51
C ALA A 430 59.35 6.19 1.17
N HIS A 431 60.45 5.46 0.97
CA HIS A 431 60.70 4.18 1.62
C HIS A 431 61.56 4.40 2.87
N CYS A 432 60.96 4.31 4.06
CA CYS A 432 61.60 4.79 5.29
C CYS A 432 62.87 4.04 5.68
N SER A 433 62.97 2.74 5.35
CA SER A 433 64.16 1.94 5.67
C SER A 433 65.39 2.28 4.82
N SER A 434 65.20 2.64 3.55
CA SER A 434 66.29 3.00 2.64
C SER A 434 66.51 4.51 2.52
N GLY A 435 65.59 5.33 3.05
CA GLY A 435 65.57 6.77 2.84
C GLY A 435 65.33 7.18 1.38
N THR A 436 64.92 6.25 0.51
CA THR A 436 64.73 6.52 -0.91
C THR A 436 63.41 7.24 -1.11
N VAL A 437 63.46 8.44 -1.70
CA VAL A 437 62.28 9.21 -2.11
C VAL A 437 62.18 9.16 -3.64
N ARG A 438 61.02 8.78 -4.16
CA ARG A 438 60.74 8.76 -5.60
C ARG A 438 59.53 9.63 -5.90
N PRO A 439 59.53 10.41 -7.00
CA PRO A 439 58.31 11.06 -7.44
C PRO A 439 57.24 10.00 -7.69
N LEU A 440 56.01 10.28 -7.26
CA LEU A 440 54.89 9.39 -7.55
C LEU A 440 54.69 9.41 -9.06
N LEU A 441 55.00 8.28 -9.71
CA LEU A 441 54.80 8.11 -11.15
C LEU A 441 53.30 7.92 -11.43
N GLN A 442 52.51 8.97 -11.26
CA GLN A 442 51.19 9.01 -11.87
C GLN A 442 51.40 9.23 -13.36
N ALA A 443 51.11 8.22 -14.18
CA ALA A 443 50.82 8.48 -15.57
C ALA A 443 49.70 9.54 -15.60
N PRO A 444 49.82 10.62 -16.38
CA PRO A 444 48.76 11.62 -16.48
C PRO A 444 47.45 10.92 -16.92
N GLY A 445 46.51 10.78 -15.98
CA GLY A 445 45.24 10.10 -16.19
C GLY A 445 44.61 9.60 -14.88
N PRO A 446 43.28 9.37 -14.87
CA PRO A 446 42.60 8.76 -13.74
C PRO A 446 43.14 7.34 -13.47
N PRO A 447 43.22 6.89 -12.21
CA PRO A 447 43.69 5.55 -11.86
C PRO A 447 42.76 4.51 -12.52
N LYS A 448 43.30 3.73 -13.46
CA LYS A 448 42.54 2.69 -14.18
C LYS A 448 42.45 1.36 -13.40
N HIS A 449 43.29 1.19 -12.39
CA HIS A 449 43.34 -0.01 -11.56
C HIS A 449 43.59 0.41 -10.12
N LEU A 450 42.51 0.50 -9.34
CA LEU A 450 42.58 0.34 -7.90
C LEU A 450 42.35 -1.16 -7.66
N ALA A 451 43.37 -1.83 -7.14
CA ALA A 451 43.31 -3.24 -6.77
C ALA A 451 42.45 -3.44 -5.53
#